data_AF-A0A8E3B6K1-F1
#
_entry.id   AF-A0A8E3B6K1-F1
#
_cell.length_a   1.000
_cell.length_b   1.000
_cell.length_c   1.000
_cell.angle_alpha   90.00
_cell.angle_beta   90.00
_cell.angle_gamma   90.00
#
_symmetry.space_group_name_H-M   'P 1'
#
loop_
_entity.id
_entity.type
_entity.pdbx_description
1 polymer ?
#
loop_
_entity_poly.entity_id
_entity_poly.type
_entity_poly.pdbx_seq_one_letter_code
_entity_poly.pdbx_strand_id
1 'polypeptide(L)'
;MRLGSGAFEGAYSFPSRFENGPGTNPEELIAAAHAGCFSMALTAILGREGHIPDSIRTVAKVHLGATAAGPTITRIELETEAEVAGLAEDEFERLAQSAKAGCLVSRALAGVSQITLKATLVEAIKGQ
;
A
#
# COMPACT_ATOMS: atom_id res chain seq x y z
N MET A 1 8.95 19.00 5.26
CA MET A 1 9.44 17.64 4.95
C MET A 1 9.71 17.59 3.45
N ARG A 2 10.86 17.09 3.00
CA ARG A 2 11.27 17.13 1.59
C ARG A 2 12.01 15.86 1.20
N LEU A 3 11.73 15.33 0.01
CA LEU A 3 12.48 14.19 -0.53
C LEU A 3 13.86 14.62 -1.02
N GLY A 4 14.86 13.75 -0.87
CA GLY A 4 16.23 14.02 -1.35
C GLY A 4 16.32 14.22 -2.87
N SER A 5 15.38 13.65 -3.64
CA SER A 5 15.26 13.85 -5.09
C SER A 5 14.68 15.19 -5.49
N GLY A 6 14.06 15.94 -4.57
CA GLY A 6 13.32 17.17 -4.86
C GLY A 6 11.93 16.98 -5.47
N ALA A 7 11.48 15.74 -5.70
CA ALA A 7 10.18 15.46 -6.32
C ALA A 7 8.96 15.85 -5.45
N PHE A 8 9.17 16.03 -4.14
CA PHE A 8 8.12 16.41 -3.21
C PHE A 8 8.68 17.26 -2.07
N GLU A 9 7.95 18.32 -1.74
CA GLU A 9 8.10 19.10 -0.52
C GLU A 9 6.71 19.37 0.08
N GLY A 10 6.55 19.00 1.35
CA GLY A 10 5.28 19.11 2.08
C GLY A 10 5.47 19.73 3.46
N ALA A 11 4.59 20.67 3.80
CA ALA A 11 4.49 21.20 5.15
C ALA A 11 4.03 20.08 6.11
N TYR A 12 4.68 19.96 7.26
CA TYR A 12 4.27 19.06 8.33
C TYR A 12 4.53 19.74 9.67
N SER A 13 3.69 19.44 10.64
CA SER A 13 3.73 20.01 11.98
C SER A 13 3.16 19.02 12.99
N PHE A 14 3.14 19.39 14.28
CA PHE A 14 2.47 18.57 15.28
C PHE A 14 0.95 18.45 15.00
N PRO A 15 0.20 19.54 14.72
CA PRO A 15 -1.21 19.43 14.37
C PRO A 15 -1.50 18.59 13.13
N SER A 16 -0.65 18.61 12.09
CA SER A 16 -0.89 17.81 10.88
C SER A 16 -0.58 16.31 11.06
N ARG A 17 0.11 15.94 12.14
CA ARG A 17 0.50 14.56 12.44
C ARG A 17 -0.36 13.90 13.52
N PHE A 18 -0.72 14.65 14.55
CA PHE A 18 -1.42 14.11 15.72
C PHE A 18 -2.82 14.69 15.93
N GLU A 19 -3.21 15.67 15.12
CA GLU A 19 -4.54 16.30 15.11
C GLU A 19 -5.06 16.37 13.66
N ASN A 20 -6.00 17.27 13.39
CA ASN A 20 -6.56 17.49 12.05
C ASN A 20 -6.07 18.81 11.42
N GLY A 21 -4.82 19.18 11.68
CA GLY A 21 -4.21 20.40 11.15
C GLY A 21 -3.81 20.28 9.67
N PRO A 22 -3.68 21.41 8.94
CA PRO A 22 -3.28 21.41 7.54
C PRO A 22 -1.82 20.95 7.37
N GLY A 23 -1.55 20.25 6.26
CA GLY A 23 -0.24 19.70 5.93
C GLY A 23 -0.32 18.19 5.65
N THR A 24 0.84 17.56 5.47
CA THR A 24 0.98 16.11 5.40
C THR A 24 1.60 15.60 6.72
N ASN A 25 1.91 14.31 6.77
CA ASN A 25 2.62 13.66 7.85
C ASN A 25 3.49 12.50 7.33
N PRO A 26 4.47 12.01 8.12
CA PRO A 26 5.30 10.87 7.73
C PRO A 26 4.50 9.61 7.41
N GLU A 27 3.37 9.41 8.08
CA GLU A 27 2.52 8.22 7.94
C GLU A 27 1.87 8.13 6.54
N GLU A 28 1.42 9.26 5.96
CA GLU A 28 0.93 9.34 4.58
C GLU A 28 2.02 8.98 3.56
N LEU A 29 3.27 9.40 3.79
CA LEU A 29 4.38 9.05 2.90
C LEU A 29 4.74 7.56 3.00
N ILE A 30 4.67 6.97 4.19
CA ILE A 30 4.80 5.51 4.37
C ILE A 30 3.67 4.79 3.64
N ALA A 31 2.44 5.29 3.74
CA ALA A 31 1.29 4.74 3.03
C ALA A 31 1.53 4.74 1.51
N ALA A 32 1.93 5.89 0.95
CA ALA A 32 2.21 6.02 -0.48
C ALA A 32 3.35 5.08 -0.93
N ALA A 33 4.44 4.99 -0.15
CA ALA A 33 5.55 4.09 -0.44
C ALA A 33 5.12 2.61 -0.41
N HIS A 34 4.29 2.23 0.57
CA HIS A 34 3.82 0.85 0.73
C HIS A 34 2.85 0.45 -0.39
N ALA A 35 1.88 1.32 -0.70
CA ALA A 35 0.96 1.10 -1.81
C ALA A 35 1.71 0.89 -3.13
N GLY A 36 2.61 1.81 -3.50
CA GLY A 36 3.38 1.70 -4.74
C GLY A 36 4.27 0.46 -4.80
N CYS A 37 4.96 0.14 -3.71
CA CYS A 37 5.80 -1.06 -3.64
C CYS A 37 4.98 -2.35 -3.77
N PHE A 38 3.82 -2.41 -3.10
CA PHE A 38 2.91 -3.55 -3.21
C PHE A 38 2.37 -3.71 -4.63
N SER A 39 1.85 -2.65 -5.26
CA SER A 39 1.30 -2.73 -6.63
C SER A 39 2.34 -3.23 -7.63
N MET A 40 3.59 -2.74 -7.53
CA MET A 40 4.68 -3.18 -8.40
C MET A 40 5.09 -4.64 -8.12
N ALA A 41 5.12 -5.06 -6.86
CA ALA A 41 5.39 -6.46 -6.50
C ALA A 41 4.29 -7.40 -7.02
N LEU A 42 3.01 -7.00 -6.91
CA LEU A 42 1.88 -7.76 -7.44
C LEU A 42 1.98 -7.90 -8.96
N THR A 43 2.28 -6.81 -9.68
CA THR A 43 2.52 -6.83 -11.14
C THR A 43 3.60 -7.86 -11.50
N ALA A 44 4.72 -7.85 -10.77
CA ALA A 44 5.83 -8.76 -11.04
C ALA A 44 5.49 -10.23 -10.75
N ILE A 45 4.68 -10.50 -9.72
CA ILE A 45 4.24 -11.85 -9.37
C ILE A 45 3.23 -12.37 -10.40
N LEU A 46 2.22 -11.58 -10.74
CA LEU A 46 1.24 -11.93 -11.79
C LEU A 46 1.95 -12.28 -13.10
N GLY A 47 2.90 -11.44 -13.53
CA GLY A 47 3.64 -11.66 -14.78
C GLY A 47 4.50 -12.93 -14.78
N ARG A 48 5.02 -13.37 -13.63
CA ARG A 48 5.75 -14.65 -13.52
C ARG A 48 4.85 -15.87 -13.68
N GLU A 49 3.58 -15.74 -13.33
CA GLU A 49 2.56 -16.78 -13.47
C GLU A 49 1.82 -16.68 -14.82
N GLY A 50 2.24 -15.77 -15.71
CA GLY A 50 1.67 -15.62 -17.05
C GLY A 50 0.45 -14.70 -17.12
N HIS A 51 0.11 -14.01 -16.03
CA HIS A 51 -1.00 -13.06 -15.97
C HIS A 51 -0.53 -11.63 -16.18
N ILE A 52 -1.09 -10.93 -17.16
CA ILE A 52 -0.75 -9.53 -17.43
C ILE A 52 -1.90 -8.66 -16.90
N PRO A 53 -1.69 -7.88 -15.83
CA PRO A 53 -2.71 -6.96 -15.34
C PRO A 53 -2.87 -5.77 -16.29
N ASP A 54 -4.11 -5.40 -16.60
CA ASP A 54 -4.44 -4.16 -17.32
C ASP A 54 -4.32 -2.95 -16.38
N SER A 55 -4.76 -3.12 -15.13
CA SER A 55 -4.62 -2.09 -14.09
C SER A 55 -4.46 -2.69 -12.70
N ILE A 56 -3.70 -2.01 -11.85
CA ILE A 56 -3.61 -2.28 -10.40
C ILE A 56 -3.63 -0.93 -9.68
N ARG A 57 -4.60 -0.75 -8.78
CA ARG A 57 -4.72 0.42 -7.92
C ARG A 57 -4.71 -0.03 -6.47
N THR A 58 -3.74 0.45 -5.72
CA THR A 58 -3.65 0.18 -4.28
C THR A 58 -3.73 1.48 -3.49
N VAL A 59 -4.55 1.47 -2.45
CA VAL A 59 -4.58 2.47 -1.39
C VAL A 59 -4.01 1.83 -0.12
N ALA A 60 -3.12 2.53 0.57
CA ALA A 60 -2.65 2.12 1.89
C ALA A 60 -3.19 3.08 2.95
N LYS A 61 -3.64 2.54 4.09
CA LYS A 61 -4.06 3.31 5.26
C LYS A 61 -3.13 2.96 6.42
N VAL A 62 -2.43 3.96 6.95
CA VAL A 62 -1.50 3.78 8.06
C VAL A 62 -2.18 4.28 9.33
N HIS A 63 -2.15 3.46 10.37
CA HIS A 63 -2.81 3.76 11.64
C HIS A 63 -1.78 3.93 12.75
N LEU A 64 -1.86 5.09 13.41
CA LEU A 64 -1.16 5.34 14.66
C LEU A 64 -1.99 4.85 15.84
N GLY A 65 -1.30 4.21 16.78
CA GLY A 65 -1.83 3.88 18.09
C GLY A 65 -0.80 4.18 19.17
N ALA A 66 -1.08 3.76 20.39
CA ALA A 66 -0.16 3.84 21.52
C ALA A 66 0.22 2.44 21.99
N THR A 67 1.50 2.26 22.30
CA THR A 67 2.04 1.06 22.95
C THR A 67 2.81 1.46 24.20
N ALA A 68 3.34 0.50 24.96
CA ALA A 68 4.24 0.79 26.08
C ALA A 68 5.50 1.59 25.67
N ALA A 69 5.88 1.55 24.38
CA ALA A 69 7.00 2.32 23.83
C ALA A 69 6.61 3.75 23.40
N GLY A 70 5.34 4.15 23.53
CA GLY A 70 4.80 5.43 23.07
C GLY A 70 3.98 5.32 21.79
N PRO A 71 3.80 6.44 21.04
CA PRO A 71 3.13 6.45 19.76
C PRO A 71 3.81 5.52 18.74
N THR A 72 3.02 4.65 18.11
CA THR A 72 3.52 3.57 17.24
C THR A 72 2.61 3.42 16.02
N ILE A 73 3.19 3.11 14.85
CA ILE A 73 2.40 2.61 13.71
C ILE A 73 2.01 1.17 14.02
N THR A 74 0.75 0.96 14.38
CA THR A 74 0.26 -0.35 14.84
C THR A 74 -0.30 -1.19 13.72
N ARG A 75 -0.85 -0.54 12.68
CA ARG A 75 -1.54 -1.22 11.59
C ARG A 75 -1.37 -0.51 10.26
N ILE A 76 -1.24 -1.30 9.19
CA ILE A 76 -1.36 -0.82 7.81
C ILE A 76 -2.40 -1.68 7.09
N GLU A 77 -3.35 -1.03 6.43
CA GLU A 77 -4.32 -1.69 5.57
C GLU A 77 -3.99 -1.42 4.11
N LEU A 78 -3.83 -2.47 3.31
CA LEU A 78 -3.75 -2.38 1.86
C LEU A 78 -5.11 -2.73 1.26
N GLU A 79 -5.65 -1.84 0.44
CA GLU A 79 -6.87 -2.06 -0.34
C GLU A 79 -6.47 -2.00 -1.81
N THR A 80 -6.66 -3.09 -2.54
CA THR A 80 -6.26 -3.21 -3.94
C THR A 80 -7.40 -3.65 -4.83
N GLU A 81 -7.57 -2.95 -5.93
CA GLU A 81 -8.39 -3.33 -7.07
C GLU A 81 -7.46 -3.61 -8.25
N ALA A 82 -7.67 -4.74 -8.93
CA ALA A 82 -6.89 -5.13 -10.10
C ALA A 82 -7.79 -5.65 -11.21
N GLU A 83 -7.45 -5.27 -12.44
CA GLU A 83 -8.07 -5.80 -13.66
C GLU A 83 -7.09 -6.79 -14.30
N VAL A 84 -7.47 -8.07 -14.31
CA VAL A 84 -6.64 -9.15 -14.85
C VAL A 84 -7.53 -10.15 -15.59
N ALA A 85 -7.46 -10.13 -16.92
CA ALA A 85 -8.34 -10.95 -17.74
C ALA A 85 -8.11 -12.46 -17.50
N GLY A 86 -9.20 -13.19 -17.22
CA GLY A 86 -9.19 -14.65 -17.11
C GLY A 86 -8.57 -15.22 -15.84
N LEU A 87 -8.18 -14.38 -14.88
CA LEU A 87 -7.64 -14.83 -13.59
C LEU A 87 -8.78 -15.17 -12.62
N ALA A 88 -8.69 -16.33 -11.97
CA ALA A 88 -9.63 -16.72 -10.92
C ALA A 88 -9.39 -15.94 -9.62
N GLU A 89 -10.45 -15.66 -8.86
CA GLU A 89 -10.36 -14.86 -7.63
C GLU A 89 -9.46 -15.48 -6.56
N ASP A 90 -9.51 -16.81 -6.39
CA ASP A 90 -8.71 -17.54 -5.40
C ASP A 90 -7.20 -17.55 -5.77
N GLU A 91 -6.89 -17.70 -7.05
CA GLU A 91 -5.53 -17.56 -7.56
C GLU A 91 -5.02 -16.14 -7.38
N PHE A 92 -5.83 -15.13 -7.74
CA PHE A 92 -5.50 -13.73 -7.53
C PHE A 92 -5.20 -13.42 -6.05
N GLU A 93 -6.08 -13.86 -5.15
CA GLU A 93 -5.90 -13.64 -3.71
C GLU A 93 -4.58 -14.25 -3.22
N ARG A 94 -4.27 -15.49 -3.62
CA ARG A 94 -3.00 -16.16 -3.27
C ARG A 94 -1.77 -15.37 -3.74
N LEU A 95 -1.80 -14.87 -4.98
CA LEU A 95 -0.72 -14.07 -5.56
C LEU A 95 -0.59 -12.71 -4.88
N ALA A 96 -1.71 -12.07 -4.55
CA ALA A 96 -1.76 -10.82 -3.82
C ALA A 96 -1.23 -10.94 -2.39
N GLN A 97 -1.56 -12.02 -1.67
CA GLN A 97 -0.97 -12.30 -0.34
C GLN A 97 0.54 -12.55 -0.43
N SER A 98 1.00 -13.22 -1.48
CA SER A 98 2.43 -13.42 -1.74
C SER A 98 3.14 -12.07 -1.98
N ALA A 99 2.53 -11.17 -2.73
CA ALA A 99 3.03 -9.80 -2.93
C ALA A 99 3.09 -9.01 -1.61
N LYS A 100 2.03 -9.11 -0.80
CA LYS A 100 1.94 -8.47 0.52
C LYS A 100 3.10 -8.86 1.42
N ALA A 101 3.42 -10.16 1.49
CA ALA A 101 4.51 -10.66 2.32
C ALA A 101 5.90 -10.34 1.73
N GLY A 102 6.02 -10.32 0.40
CA GLY A 102 7.31 -10.27 -0.28
C GLY A 102 7.82 -8.87 -0.67
N CYS A 103 6.95 -7.86 -0.77
CA CYS A 103 7.37 -6.56 -1.27
C CYS A 103 8.40 -5.89 -0.33
N LEU A 104 9.30 -5.09 -0.91
CA LEU A 104 10.44 -4.50 -0.20
C LEU A 104 10.00 -3.67 1.01
N VAL A 105 8.93 -2.88 0.85
CA VAL A 105 8.41 -2.02 1.93
C VAL A 105 7.74 -2.85 3.01
N SER A 106 6.96 -3.88 2.70
CA SER A 106 6.42 -4.80 3.72
C SER A 106 7.53 -5.44 4.56
N ARG A 107 8.62 -5.87 3.93
CA ARG A 107 9.77 -6.45 4.63
C ARG A 107 10.48 -5.43 5.51
N ALA A 108 10.63 -4.20 5.05
CA ALA A 108 11.20 -3.11 5.83
C ALA A 108 10.31 -2.72 7.03
N LEU A 109 8.98 -2.82 6.87
CA LEU A 109 7.97 -2.51 7.89
C LEU A 109 7.59 -3.71 8.77
N ALA A 110 8.45 -4.73 8.87
CA ALA A 110 8.20 -5.93 9.67
C ALA A 110 7.97 -5.66 11.18
N GLY A 111 8.30 -4.46 11.66
CA GLY A 111 8.00 -4.03 13.04
C GLY A 111 6.55 -3.57 13.27
N VAL A 112 5.75 -3.36 12.20
CA VAL A 112 4.33 -3.03 12.30
C VAL A 112 3.57 -4.29 12.71
N SER A 113 2.80 -4.21 13.79
CA SER A 113 2.14 -5.38 14.38
C SER A 113 1.15 -6.06 13.44
N GLN A 114 0.52 -5.31 12.53
CA GLN A 114 -0.46 -5.85 11.60
C GLN A 114 -0.41 -5.18 10.22
N ILE A 115 -0.24 -5.99 9.17
CA ILE A 115 -0.40 -5.55 7.77
C ILE A 115 -1.49 -6.41 7.11
N THR A 116 -2.64 -5.81 6.85
CA THR A 116 -3.79 -6.47 6.21
C THR A 116 -3.86 -6.16 4.72
N LEU A 117 -4.53 -7.03 3.96
CA LEU A 117 -4.81 -6.82 2.55
C LEU A 117 -6.26 -7.21 2.26
N LYS A 118 -6.98 -6.30 1.61
CA LYS A 118 -8.21 -6.56 0.87
C LYS A 118 -7.87 -6.42 -0.61
N ALA A 119 -7.94 -7.51 -1.36
CA ALA A 119 -7.66 -7.51 -2.79
C ALA A 119 -8.90 -7.97 -3.55
N THR A 120 -9.30 -7.24 -4.58
CA THR A 120 -10.47 -7.52 -5.39
C THR A 120 -10.11 -7.48 -6.87
N LEU A 121 -10.57 -8.46 -7.64
CA LEU A 121 -10.58 -8.36 -9.09
C LEU A 121 -11.77 -7.49 -9.52
N VAL A 122 -11.53 -6.53 -10.41
CA VAL A 122 -12.57 -5.69 -10.99
C VAL A 122 -12.73 -5.99 -12.47
N GLU A 123 -13.95 -5.85 -12.98
CA GLU A 123 -14.19 -5.96 -14.42
C GLU A 123 -13.60 -4.75 -15.16
N ALA A 124 -13.18 -5.00 -16.41
CA ALA A 124 -12.76 -3.96 -17.32
C ALA A 124 -13.82 -2.87 -17.46
N ILE A 125 -13.47 -1.61 -17.14
CA ILE A 125 -14.32 -0.46 -17.46
C ILE A 125 -14.32 -0.30 -18.98
N LYS A 126 -15.29 -0.92 -19.66
CA LYS A 126 -15.56 -0.70 -21.08
C LYS A 126 -16.10 0.72 -21.27
N GLY A 127 -15.22 1.67 -21.52
CA GLY A 127 -15.55 2.98 -22.09
C GLY A 127 -15.66 4.13 -21.08
N GLN A 128 -14.69 5.04 -21.15
CA GLN A 128 -14.91 6.48 -21.07
C GLN A 128 -14.55 7.11 -22.41
#